data_AF-A0A5K1HJY9-F1
#
_entry.id   AF-A0A5K1HJY9-F1
#
_cell.length_a   1.000
_cell.length_b   1.000
_cell.length_c   1.000
_cell.angle_alpha   90.00
_cell.angle_beta   90.00
_cell.angle_gamma   90.00
#
_symmetry.space_group_name_H-M   'P 1'
#
loop_
_entity.id
_entity.type
_entity.pdbx_description
1 polymer ?
#
loop_
_entity_poly.entity_id
_entity_poly.type
_entity_poly.pdbx_seq_one_letter_code
_entity_poly.pdbx_strand_id
1 'polypeptide(L)' 'MENGLTLGSPLCFMVKNLNIKKTDYDSFSNVPRPGHADFTYLKKYGLKASSGGGRSSAR' A
#
# COMPACT_ATOMS: atom_id res chain seq x y z
N MET A 1 -22.99 7.87 8.55
CA MET A 1 -23.09 8.48 9.89
C MET A 1 -23.96 9.70 9.77
N GLU A 2 -24.73 10.00 10.81
CA GLU A 2 -25.55 11.20 10.89
C GLU A 2 -25.41 11.77 12.30
N ASN A 3 -25.11 13.06 12.43
CA ASN A 3 -24.91 13.74 13.72
C ASN A 3 -23.92 13.03 14.67
N GLY A 4 -22.87 12.40 14.13
CA GLY A 4 -21.87 11.65 14.91
C GLY A 4 -22.30 10.24 15.32
N LEU A 5 -23.49 9.79 14.92
CA LEU A 5 -24.00 8.45 15.21
C LEU A 5 -23.89 7.53 13.99
N THR A 6 -23.69 6.24 14.27
CA THR A 6 -23.66 5.20 13.23
C THR A 6 -25.09 4.83 12.82
N LEU A 7 -25.29 4.55 11.53
CA LEU A 7 -26.62 4.26 10.96
C LEU A 7 -26.83 2.75 10.74
N GLY A 8 -25.96 1.89 11.28
CA GLY A 8 -25.95 0.44 11.03
C GLY A 8 -25.38 0.02 9.66
N SER A 9 -25.41 0.91 8.66
CA SER A 9 -24.77 0.69 7.35
C SER A 9 -23.23 0.77 7.43
N PRO A 10 -22.49 0.16 6.47
CA PRO A 10 -21.02 0.21 6.43
C PRO A 10 -20.47 1.64 6.47
N LEU A 11 -19.42 1.84 7.25
CA LEU A 11 -18.71 3.12 7.36
C LEU A 11 -17.46 3.11 6.47
N CYS A 12 -17.32 4.14 5.63
CA CYS A 12 -16.17 4.34 4.77
C CYS A 12 -15.40 5.60 5.19
N PHE A 13 -14.08 5.51 5.28
CA PHE A 13 -13.20 6.64 5.57
C PHE A 13 -12.02 6.64 4.59
N MET A 14 -11.55 7.84 4.25
CA MET A 14 -10.42 8.04 3.35
C MET A 14 -9.37 8.90 4.06
N VAL A 15 -8.17 8.34 4.27
CA VAL A 15 -7.01 9.08 4.78
C VAL A 15 -6.12 9.42 3.60
N LYS A 16 -5.92 10.71 3.34
CA LYS A 16 -5.01 11.17 2.30
C LYS A 16 -3.58 11.08 2.80
N ASN A 17 -2.74 10.28 2.14
CA ASN A 17 -1.31 10.31 2.40
C ASN A 17 -0.68 11.51 1.67
N LEU A 18 -0.22 12.50 2.43
CA LEU A 18 0.34 13.76 1.91
C LEU A 18 1.86 13.70 1.67
N ASN A 19 2.55 12.69 2.23
CA ASN A 19 4.01 12.54 2.16
C ASN A 19 4.43 11.38 1.26
N ILE A 20 3.85 11.29 0.06
CA ILE A 20 4.24 10.29 -0.93
C ILE A 20 5.50 10.75 -1.66
N LYS A 21 6.67 10.38 -1.15
CA LYS A 21 7.94 10.53 -1.89
C LYS A 21 8.09 9.35 -2.86
N LYS A 22 7.67 9.54 -4.12
CA LYS A 22 7.77 8.50 -5.17
C LYS A 22 9.23 8.16 -5.52
N THR A 23 10.12 9.15 -5.43
CA THR A 23 11.53 9.07 -5.85
C THR A 23 12.37 8.06 -5.06
N ASP A 24 12.00 7.75 -3.81
CA ASP A 24 12.77 6.82 -2.97
C ASP A 24 12.57 5.35 -3.38
N TYR A 25 11.61 5.06 -4.27
CA TYR A 25 11.24 3.70 -4.68
C TYR A 25 11.76 3.30 -6.07
N ASP A 26 12.22 4.24 -6.89
CA ASP A 26 12.65 3.97 -8.27
C ASP A 26 13.92 3.09 -8.32
N SER A 27 14.82 3.26 -7.36
CA SER A 27 16.11 2.54 -7.27
C SER A 27 15.95 1.04 -6.97
N PHE A 28 14.80 0.61 -6.45
CA PHE A 28 14.53 -0.78 -6.06
C PHE A 28 13.55 -1.49 -6.99
N SER A 29 13.28 -0.93 -8.18
CA SER A 29 12.32 -1.49 -9.13
C SER A 29 12.72 -2.87 -9.66
N ASN A 30 14.02 -3.23 -9.62
CA ASN A 30 14.54 -4.48 -10.18
C ASN A 30 14.94 -5.52 -9.14
N VAL A 31 15.32 -5.11 -7.92
CA VAL A 31 15.81 -6.02 -6.87
C VAL A 31 14.82 -6.07 -5.71
N PRO A 32 14.37 -7.27 -5.26
CA PRO A 32 13.52 -7.36 -4.08
C PRO A 32 14.29 -6.86 -2.85
N ARG A 33 13.67 -5.95 -2.09
CA ARG A 33 14.30 -5.40 -0.88
C ARG A 33 14.38 -6.48 0.20
N PRO A 34 15.57 -6.72 0.82
CA PRO A 34 15.70 -7.70 1.90
C PRO A 34 14.70 -7.42 3.03
N GLY A 35 13.98 -8.46 3.47
CA GLY A 35 12.96 -8.34 4.53
C GLY A 35 11.60 -7.78 4.08
N HIS A 36 11.43 -7.42 2.81
CA HIS A 36 10.15 -6.93 2.28
C HIS A 36 9.38 -8.03 1.55
N ALA A 37 8.04 -7.91 1.53
CA ALA A 37 7.14 -8.85 0.86
C ALA A 37 7.27 -8.89 -0.67
N ASP A 38 8.22 -8.15 -1.27
CA ASP A 38 8.37 -7.99 -2.71
C ASP A 38 8.62 -9.36 -3.39
N PHE A 39 9.43 -10.23 -2.78
CA PHE A 39 9.76 -11.56 -3.31
C PHE A 39 8.61 -12.57 -3.14
N THR A 40 7.98 -12.61 -1.96
CA THR A 40 6.89 -13.55 -1.68
C THR A 40 5.64 -13.22 -2.50
N TYR A 41 5.36 -11.94 -2.75
CA TYR A 41 4.24 -11.51 -3.60
C TYR A 41 4.47 -11.88 -5.08
N LEU A 42 5.69 -11.66 -5.59
CA LEU A 42 6.06 -12.08 -6.94
C LEU A 42 5.94 -13.60 -7.12
N LYS A 43 6.43 -14.38 -6.16
CA LYS A 43 6.34 -15.85 -6.21
C LYS A 43 4.91 -16.37 -6.12
N LYS A 44 4.05 -15.72 -5.34
CA LYS A 44 2.66 -16.17 -5.12
C LYS A 44 1.72 -15.79 -6.27
N TYR A 45 1.87 -14.59 -6.83
CA TYR A 45 0.92 -14.03 -7.79
C TYR A 45 1.50 -13.84 -9.19
N GLY A 46 2.80 -14.03 -9.40
CA GLY A 46 3.46 -13.81 -10.70
C GLY A 46 3.51 -12.34 -11.14
N LEU A 47 3.00 -11.42 -10.32
CA LEU A 47 2.83 -10.01 -10.65
C LEU A 47 3.67 -9.15 -9.70
N LYS A 48 4.48 -8.27 -10.29
CA LYS A 48 5.23 -7.25 -9.55
C LYS A 48 4.45 -5.95 -9.52
N ALA A 49 4.16 -5.42 -8.34
CA ALA A 49 3.54 -4.11 -8.22
C ALA A 49 4.57 -3.02 -8.58
N SER A 50 4.32 -2.26 -9.65
CA SER A 50 5.15 -1.12 -10.06
C SER A 50 5.17 0.01 -9.02
N SER A 51 4.18 0.05 -8.12
CA SER A 51 4.06 1.04 -7.05
C SER A 51 4.99 0.79 -5.85
N GLY A 52 5.79 -0.29 -5.86
CA GLY A 52 6.63 -0.68 -4.74
C GLY A 52 5.85 -1.12 -3.48
N GLY A 53 6.51 -1.02 -2.32
CA GLY A 53 6.02 -1.52 -1.04
C GLY A 53 4.79 -0.85 -0.44
N GLY A 54 4.27 0.24 -1.03
CA GLY A 54 3.10 0.98 -0.50
C GLY A 54 1.78 0.19 -0.48
N ARG A 55 1.74 -1.03 -1.04
CA ARG A 55 0.64 -1.99 -0.82
C ARG A 55 0.75 -2.76 0.49
N SER A 56 1.97 -2.98 0.99
CA SER A 56 2.25 -3.81 2.15
C SER A 56 2.93 -3.06 3.31
N SER A 57 3.22 -1.77 3.14
CA SER A 57 3.90 -0.92 4.12
C SER A 57 3.16 0.41 4.28
N ALA A 58 3.09 0.88 5.54
CA ALA A 58 2.65 2.20 5.98
C ALA A 58 1.39 2.77 5.28
N ARG A 59 0.35 1.92 5.13
CA ARG A 59 -1.03 2.37 4.87
C ARG A 59 -1.73 2.76 6.16
#